data_AF-A0A8J4GPW3-F1
#
_entry.id   AF-A0A8J4GPW3-F1
#
_cell.length_a   1.000
_cell.length_b   1.000
_cell.length_c   1.000
_cell.angle_alpha   90.00
_cell.angle_beta   90.00
_cell.angle_gamma   90.00
#
_symmetry.space_group_name_H-M   'P 1'
#
loop_
_entity.id
_entity.type
_entity.pdbx_description
1 polymer ?
#
loop_
_entity_poly.entity_id
_entity_poly.type
_entity_poly.pdbx_seq_one_letter_code
_entity_poly.pdbx_strand_id
1 'polypeptide(L)'
;MRRMAFRTALLAMVAIIHAARAAPSTTTSSLAKSTNAPGQASKTPSPSNNTPPPATSIKPSPAATPTPSPAAIISSPSPAATNSPSPAATNSPSLAATNSPSPAATNIPSPAAINSPGQFSNSPGQDQSSNAPGQSNAPGKTPNAPIEPEAPSQPPDAQAADGGPGQSSNAPGQSSGSPGQSSNAPGQVKKTLQGPLVIVTHELGETWALRNDEDGKVTPIAMGFKPPKDKDKNKNEKDFEPGTVVAMDCNIDGTGTCTPTVDTAPTIVAAVPDYSAYIYQRVLVMILDYSACGLVPGINVTTVRSLFLGPNGDGLGGIAQRYNQYSYGRLNLNTTAFQALVVPQSCSTAVTSSCSWWTISNGADTTAKGMLGTTAFAEFTHYIYVVPPGLNSVCPWAGLALLPGKQVWLQTSEYGVYRWATVMQEALHNYGLWHSWQNGYEYNDFSTAMGRGDACPNAAEISRLGWATPAYGGAAIDSSVLTQPGVSRSFSLPATYITGDGNYLRVLPDWLPTYSLDSSVAKNLYLAVRVPKASDALLGSQYANKLNMHEVNATMDNGYPTTYQFSDRKISFFKSITSLSMANLTNYQLSVYAGSWASTDTLRVHICRWIASPSECPSLSALEQRPGLPTAPPSP
;
A
#
# COMPACT_ATOMS: atom_id res chain seq x y z
N MET A 1 21.57 46.58 -1.55
CA MET A 1 20.92 46.63 -0.22
C MET A 1 19.64 45.78 -0.12
N ARG A 2 18.59 45.95 -0.95
CA ARG A 2 17.31 45.21 -0.81
C ARG A 2 17.38 43.66 -0.72
N ARG A 3 18.44 43.00 -1.22
CA ARG A 3 18.64 41.53 -1.08
C ARG A 3 19.10 41.04 0.31
N MET A 4 19.54 41.91 1.22
CA MET A 4 19.91 41.48 2.58
C MET A 4 18.70 41.34 3.52
N ALA A 5 17.76 42.30 3.49
CA ALA A 5 16.58 42.29 4.37
C ALA A 5 15.74 40.99 4.25
N PHE A 6 15.66 40.43 3.04
CA PHE A 6 14.91 39.19 2.78
C PHE A 6 15.54 37.94 3.42
N ARG A 7 16.86 37.91 3.65
CA ARG A 7 17.53 36.79 4.34
C ARG A 7 17.31 36.83 5.85
N THR A 8 17.30 38.03 6.45
CA THR A 8 17.04 38.19 7.89
C THR A 8 15.60 37.79 8.27
N ALA A 9 14.62 38.15 7.43
CA ALA A 9 13.22 37.75 7.63
C ALA A 9 13.02 36.23 7.58
N LEU A 10 13.71 35.53 6.68
CA LEU A 10 13.56 34.09 6.50
C LEU A 10 14.12 33.28 7.70
N LEU A 11 15.25 33.70 8.27
CA LEU A 11 15.79 33.06 9.49
C LEU A 11 14.86 33.25 10.71
N ALA A 12 14.18 34.40 10.82
CA ALA A 12 13.26 34.67 11.92
C ALA A 12 12.03 33.73 11.92
N MET A 13 11.49 33.39 10.75
CA MET A 13 10.37 32.45 10.63
C MET A 13 10.73 31.01 11.01
N VAL A 14 11.93 30.53 10.65
CA VAL A 14 12.38 29.15 10.96
C VAL A 14 12.57 28.93 12.47
N ALA A 15 12.98 29.97 13.20
CA ALA A 15 13.12 29.92 14.66
C ALA A 15 11.77 29.79 15.39
N ILE A 16 10.72 30.45 14.90
CA ILE A 16 9.38 30.42 15.51
C ILE A 16 8.74 29.02 15.40
N ILE A 17 8.99 28.30 14.30
CA ILE A 17 8.44 26.96 14.06
C ILE A 17 9.00 25.92 15.05
N HIS A 18 10.24 26.08 15.52
CA HIS A 18 10.87 25.14 16.46
C HIS A 18 10.46 25.32 17.92
N ALA A 19 9.89 26.46 18.30
CA ALA A 19 9.46 26.72 19.68
C ALA A 19 8.08 26.12 20.04
N ALA A 20 7.29 25.70 19.05
CA ALA A 20 5.87 25.38 19.22
C ALA A 20 5.55 23.92 19.62
N ARG A 21 6.55 23.09 19.97
CA ARG A 21 6.38 21.62 20.09
C ARG A 21 6.72 21.00 21.45
N ALA A 22 6.68 21.78 22.54
CA ALA A 22 7.03 21.29 23.88
C ALA A 22 6.23 21.95 25.04
N ALA A 23 4.96 21.59 25.22
CA ALA A 23 4.22 21.69 26.49
C ALA A 23 2.94 20.84 26.47
N PRO A 24 2.54 20.15 27.57
CA PRO A 24 1.28 19.40 27.63
C PRO A 24 0.09 20.29 27.96
N SER A 25 -1.08 20.02 27.36
CA SER A 25 -2.33 20.69 27.72
C SER A 25 -2.86 20.16 29.05
N THR A 26 -3.02 21.05 30.03
CA THR A 26 -3.93 20.85 31.17
C THR A 26 -4.99 21.95 31.10
N THR A 27 -6.27 21.57 31.13
CA THR A 27 -7.38 22.50 30.92
C THR A 27 -8.28 22.54 32.14
N THR A 28 -8.11 23.57 32.98
CA THR A 28 -9.10 23.98 33.97
C THR A 28 -9.43 25.45 33.73
N SER A 29 -10.69 25.74 33.40
CA SER A 29 -11.14 27.10 33.16
C SER A 29 -11.63 27.74 34.46
N SER A 30 -11.16 28.96 34.73
CA SER A 30 -11.78 29.85 35.70
C SER A 30 -11.83 31.26 35.12
N LEU A 31 -13.00 31.89 35.19
CA LEU A 31 -13.19 33.28 34.77
C LEU A 31 -12.62 34.23 35.83
N ALA A 32 -12.08 35.37 35.39
CA ALA A 32 -11.54 36.39 36.28
C ALA A 32 -12.16 37.77 36.02
N LYS A 33 -12.84 38.32 37.05
CA LYS A 33 -12.90 39.74 37.48
C LYS A 33 -13.90 39.85 38.65
N SER A 34 -13.50 40.38 39.82
CA SER A 34 -13.40 41.81 40.18
C SER A 34 -14.77 42.36 40.65
N THR A 35 -14.94 43.04 41.79
CA THR A 35 -13.97 43.58 42.78
C THR A 35 -14.64 43.82 44.15
N ASN A 36 -13.82 44.22 45.15
CA ASN A 36 -14.18 44.93 46.40
C ASN A 36 -14.70 44.13 47.62
N ALA A 37 -14.38 44.70 48.78
CA ALA A 37 -14.73 44.35 50.16
C ALA A 37 -14.66 45.68 50.98
N PRO A 38 -14.86 45.74 52.31
CA PRO A 38 -15.38 44.74 53.27
C PRO A 38 -16.61 45.25 54.06
N GLY A 39 -17.07 44.52 55.08
CA GLY A 39 -17.85 45.12 56.18
C GLY A 39 -19.02 44.29 56.74
N GLN A 40 -19.09 44.20 58.07
CA GLN A 40 -20.15 43.52 58.82
C GLN A 40 -21.40 44.40 58.98
N ALA A 41 -22.59 43.78 59.08
CA ALA A 41 -23.57 44.05 60.16
C ALA A 41 -24.76 43.07 60.09
N SER A 42 -25.43 42.85 61.23
CA SER A 42 -26.65 42.02 61.35
C SER A 42 -27.86 42.89 61.68
N LYS A 43 -29.04 42.54 61.13
CA LYS A 43 -30.37 42.65 61.80
C LYS A 43 -31.54 42.09 60.97
N THR A 44 -32.28 41.16 61.56
CA THR A 44 -33.70 40.85 61.27
C THR A 44 -34.61 41.92 61.94
N PRO A 45 -35.90 42.12 61.53
CA PRO A 45 -36.96 41.10 61.62
C PRO A 45 -37.99 41.06 60.45
N SER A 46 -38.97 40.17 60.60
CA SER A 46 -40.11 39.81 59.72
C SER A 46 -41.30 40.83 59.80
N PRO A 47 -42.50 40.64 59.18
CA PRO A 47 -43.03 39.46 58.45
C PRO A 47 -43.96 39.69 57.19
N SER A 48 -44.37 38.56 56.59
CA SER A 48 -45.67 38.30 55.90
C SER A 48 -46.08 39.03 54.60
N ASN A 49 -46.06 38.31 53.46
CA ASN A 49 -47.32 37.76 52.90
C ASN A 49 -47.14 36.77 51.72
N ASN A 50 -47.75 35.59 51.86
CA ASN A 50 -48.44 34.73 50.87
C ASN A 50 -48.02 34.69 49.38
N THR A 51 -47.52 33.53 48.92
CA THR A 51 -48.17 32.57 47.98
C THR A 51 -47.11 31.56 47.44
N PRO A 52 -47.38 30.23 47.34
CA PRO A 52 -46.29 29.23 47.30
C PRO A 52 -45.87 28.68 45.91
N PRO A 53 -44.61 28.21 45.77
CA PRO A 53 -44.15 27.39 44.64
C PRO A 53 -44.40 25.87 44.85
N PRO A 54 -44.38 25.04 43.79
CA PRO A 54 -44.55 23.59 43.89
C PRO A 54 -43.32 22.88 44.48
N ALA A 55 -43.54 21.81 45.24
CA ALA A 55 -42.50 21.10 45.99
C ALA A 55 -41.97 19.83 45.29
N THR A 56 -40.68 19.57 45.43
CA THR A 56 -40.06 18.27 45.15
C THR A 56 -40.21 17.31 46.33
N SER A 57 -40.36 16.01 46.06
CA SER A 57 -40.59 14.98 47.08
C SER A 57 -39.59 13.83 46.94
N ILE A 58 -38.77 13.61 47.97
CA ILE A 58 -38.01 12.36 48.18
C ILE A 58 -38.66 11.63 49.36
N LYS A 59 -38.86 10.31 49.25
CA LYS A 59 -39.32 9.45 50.35
C LYS A 59 -38.60 8.09 50.32
N PRO A 60 -38.15 7.53 51.46
CA PRO A 60 -37.25 6.37 51.49
C PRO A 60 -37.96 5.00 51.42
N SER A 61 -37.16 3.95 51.24
CA SER A 61 -37.57 2.54 51.10
C SER A 61 -38.26 1.94 52.34
N PRO A 62 -39.28 1.09 52.15
CA PRO A 62 -39.80 0.18 53.19
C PRO A 62 -39.01 -1.14 53.27
N ALA A 63 -39.18 -1.87 54.37
CA ALA A 63 -38.60 -3.20 54.59
C ALA A 63 -39.51 -4.34 54.08
N ALA A 64 -38.98 -5.57 54.06
CA ALA A 64 -39.67 -6.76 53.54
C ALA A 64 -40.60 -7.45 54.57
N THR A 65 -41.64 -8.10 54.07
CA THR A 65 -42.44 -9.12 54.78
C THR A 65 -42.98 -10.14 53.75
N PRO A 66 -43.23 -11.42 54.11
CA PRO A 66 -43.35 -12.50 53.13
C PRO A 66 -44.79 -12.79 52.66
N THR A 67 -44.90 -13.43 51.49
CA THR A 67 -46.14 -14.02 50.94
C THR A 67 -45.93 -15.51 50.59
N PRO A 68 -46.98 -16.36 50.61
CA PRO A 68 -46.83 -17.79 50.88
C PRO A 68 -46.57 -18.68 49.64
N SER A 69 -46.03 -19.87 49.90
CA SER A 69 -45.87 -20.95 48.92
C SER A 69 -47.21 -21.60 48.53
N PRO A 70 -47.50 -21.79 47.23
CA PRO A 70 -48.55 -22.72 46.78
C PRO A 70 -48.08 -24.18 46.89
N ALA A 71 -48.90 -25.05 47.49
CA ALA A 71 -48.73 -26.50 47.40
C ALA A 71 -49.42 -27.05 46.13
N ALA A 72 -48.93 -28.16 45.59
CA ALA A 72 -49.19 -28.57 44.20
C ALA A 72 -50.21 -29.71 44.01
N ILE A 73 -51.01 -29.59 42.94
CA ILE A 73 -51.80 -30.60 42.20
C ILE A 73 -52.25 -29.95 40.87
N ILE A 74 -52.51 -30.63 39.74
CA ILE A 74 -52.51 -32.07 39.39
C ILE A 74 -51.47 -32.32 38.25
N SER A 75 -51.12 -33.59 38.02
CA SER A 75 -50.18 -34.12 37.03
C SER A 75 -50.38 -33.70 35.56
N SER A 76 -49.25 -33.43 34.88
CA SER A 76 -49.06 -33.61 33.43
C SER A 76 -47.78 -34.44 33.20
N PRO A 77 -47.73 -35.37 32.21
CA PRO A 77 -46.62 -36.31 32.08
C PRO A 77 -45.33 -35.63 31.59
N SER A 78 -44.20 -36.01 32.18
CA SER A 78 -42.88 -35.60 31.72
C SER A 78 -42.58 -36.21 30.34
N PRO A 79 -41.94 -35.49 29.40
CA PRO A 79 -41.47 -36.07 28.14
C PRO A 79 -40.54 -37.25 28.42
N ALA A 80 -40.79 -38.39 27.77
CA ALA A 80 -39.94 -39.57 27.91
C ALA A 80 -38.55 -39.28 27.33
N ALA A 81 -37.49 -39.64 28.06
CA ALA A 81 -36.13 -39.56 27.57
C ALA A 81 -35.93 -40.57 26.43
N THR A 82 -35.96 -40.09 25.19
CA THR A 82 -35.59 -40.89 24.02
C THR A 82 -34.09 -41.17 24.06
N ASN A 83 -33.72 -42.35 24.55
CA ASN A 83 -32.37 -42.88 24.44
C ASN A 83 -32.02 -43.10 22.96
N SER A 84 -31.44 -42.08 22.31
CA SER A 84 -30.80 -42.25 21.01
C SER A 84 -29.72 -43.32 21.13
N PRO A 85 -29.78 -44.43 20.36
CA PRO A 85 -28.78 -45.48 20.47
C PRO A 85 -27.41 -44.94 20.04
N SER A 86 -26.37 -45.24 20.83
CA SER A 86 -24.99 -44.96 20.42
C SER A 86 -24.70 -45.71 19.12
N PRO A 87 -24.08 -45.07 18.10
CA PRO A 87 -23.76 -45.74 16.84
C PRO A 87 -22.93 -47.01 17.09
N ALA A 88 -23.39 -48.13 16.52
CA ALA A 88 -22.65 -49.39 16.60
C ALA A 88 -21.35 -49.28 15.80
N ALA A 89 -20.24 -49.80 16.35
CA ALA A 89 -18.95 -49.79 15.68
C ALA A 89 -18.94 -50.74 14.48
N THR A 90 -19.17 -50.19 13.28
CA THR A 90 -18.97 -50.92 12.02
C THR A 90 -17.48 -51.13 11.77
N ASN A 91 -17.02 -52.38 11.91
CA ASN A 91 -15.68 -52.79 11.51
C ASN A 91 -15.56 -52.74 9.97
N SER A 92 -15.15 -51.60 9.42
CA SER A 92 -14.72 -51.51 8.02
C SER A 92 -13.47 -52.37 7.80
N PRO A 93 -13.41 -53.18 6.74
CA PRO A 93 -12.26 -54.04 6.48
C PRO A 93 -11.00 -53.21 6.17
N SER A 94 -9.83 -53.71 6.58
CA SER A 94 -8.55 -53.11 6.22
C SER A 94 -8.36 -53.13 4.71
N LEU A 95 -8.24 -51.94 4.09
CA LEU A 95 -7.85 -51.85 2.69
C LEU A 95 -6.43 -52.39 2.51
N ALA A 96 -6.26 -53.33 1.58
CA ALA A 96 -4.94 -53.82 1.19
C ALA A 96 -4.20 -52.73 0.38
N ALA A 97 -2.89 -52.64 0.54
CA ALA A 97 -2.07 -51.67 -0.16
C ALA A 97 -1.99 -51.98 -1.66
N THR A 98 -2.76 -51.27 -2.48
CA THR A 98 -2.65 -51.28 -3.94
C THR A 98 -1.53 -50.35 -4.39
N ASN A 99 -0.42 -50.92 -4.87
CA ASN A 99 0.66 -50.15 -5.49
C ASN A 99 0.20 -49.56 -6.82
N SER A 100 -0.13 -48.26 -6.86
CA SER A 100 -0.26 -47.52 -8.11
C SER A 100 1.12 -47.30 -8.74
N PRO A 101 1.32 -47.58 -10.05
CA PRO A 101 2.61 -47.38 -10.71
C PRO A 101 2.93 -45.90 -10.91
N SER A 102 4.21 -45.55 -10.92
CA SER A 102 4.68 -44.20 -11.28
C SER A 102 4.26 -43.83 -12.70
N PRO A 103 3.91 -42.56 -12.97
CA PRO A 103 3.69 -42.08 -14.33
C PRO A 103 4.93 -42.29 -15.21
N ALA A 104 4.74 -42.85 -16.40
CA ALA A 104 5.83 -43.00 -17.37
C ALA A 104 6.22 -41.63 -17.94
N ALA A 105 7.53 -41.38 -18.06
CA ALA A 105 8.04 -40.15 -18.65
C ALA A 105 7.64 -40.04 -20.13
N THR A 106 6.77 -39.08 -20.44
CA THR A 106 6.34 -38.83 -21.83
C THR A 106 7.33 -37.87 -22.48
N ASN A 107 8.20 -38.39 -23.34
CA ASN A 107 9.15 -37.57 -24.09
C ASN A 107 8.42 -36.72 -25.15
N ILE A 108 8.20 -35.43 -24.85
CA ILE A 108 7.74 -34.44 -25.83
C ILE A 108 8.97 -33.92 -26.59
N PRO A 109 9.02 -34.02 -27.93
CA PRO A 109 10.13 -33.48 -28.71
C PRO A 109 10.19 -31.95 -28.65
N SER A 110 11.40 -31.38 -28.55
CA SER A 110 11.61 -29.94 -28.69
C SER A 110 11.15 -29.43 -30.06
N PRO A 111 10.46 -28.28 -30.16
CA PRO A 111 10.12 -27.68 -31.45
C PRO A 111 11.37 -27.38 -32.29
N ALA A 112 11.32 -27.74 -33.57
CA ALA A 112 12.41 -27.46 -34.50
C ALA A 112 12.49 -25.96 -34.82
N ALA A 113 13.70 -25.40 -34.82
CA ALA A 113 13.92 -24.01 -35.19
C ALA A 113 13.71 -23.81 -36.71
N ILE A 114 12.78 -22.93 -37.08
CA ILE A 114 12.58 -22.54 -38.48
C ILE A 114 13.56 -21.42 -38.82
N ASN A 115 14.52 -21.71 -39.69
CA ASN A 115 15.45 -20.72 -40.20
C ASN A 115 14.79 -19.78 -41.22
N SER A 116 15.12 -18.49 -41.17
CA SER A 116 15.13 -17.61 -42.35
C SER A 116 16.20 -16.52 -42.16
N PRO A 117 16.87 -16.05 -43.23
CA PRO A 117 18.25 -15.57 -43.11
C PRO A 117 18.42 -14.04 -43.20
N GLY A 118 19.43 -13.51 -42.50
CA GLY A 118 19.90 -12.13 -42.60
C GLY A 118 21.31 -11.97 -42.03
N GLN A 119 22.23 -11.41 -42.82
CA GLN A 119 23.66 -11.22 -42.52
C GLN A 119 23.85 -10.12 -41.43
N PHE A 120 24.97 -9.98 -40.69
CA PHE A 120 26.37 -10.17 -41.08
C PHE A 120 27.33 -10.70 -39.98
N SER A 121 28.28 -11.52 -40.47
CA SER A 121 29.67 -11.80 -40.06
C SER A 121 30.32 -11.24 -38.78
N ASN A 122 30.94 -12.18 -38.01
CA ASN A 122 32.32 -12.19 -37.49
C ASN A 122 32.78 -11.10 -36.47
N SER A 123 33.65 -11.37 -35.48
CA SER A 123 34.19 -12.62 -34.90
C SER A 123 34.79 -12.34 -33.49
N PRO A 124 35.12 -13.36 -32.67
CA PRO A 124 35.18 -13.21 -31.21
C PRO A 124 36.59 -13.12 -30.58
N GLY A 125 36.61 -12.87 -29.26
CA GLY A 125 37.79 -13.07 -28.40
C GLY A 125 37.39 -13.33 -26.94
N GLN A 126 37.42 -14.61 -26.52
CA GLN A 126 37.76 -15.00 -25.14
C GLN A 126 39.31 -15.13 -25.08
N ASP A 127 40.00 -15.02 -23.95
CA ASP A 127 39.94 -16.00 -22.84
C ASP A 127 40.48 -15.43 -21.50
N GLN A 128 40.51 -16.26 -20.46
CA GLN A 128 40.87 -15.87 -19.09
C GLN A 128 42.31 -16.23 -18.66
N SER A 129 42.78 -15.46 -17.68
CA SER A 129 43.55 -15.90 -16.49
C SER A 129 45.10 -15.93 -16.46
N SER A 130 45.57 -15.53 -15.27
CA SER A 130 46.76 -16.02 -14.54
C SER A 130 48.15 -15.35 -14.71
N ASN A 131 48.59 -14.82 -13.55
CA ASN A 131 49.94 -14.78 -12.97
C ASN A 131 51.09 -13.94 -13.56
N ALA A 132 51.78 -13.28 -12.61
CA ALA A 132 53.05 -12.56 -12.70
C ALA A 132 54.26 -13.56 -12.62
N PRO A 133 55.57 -13.18 -12.69
CA PRO A 133 56.18 -11.89 -12.29
C PRO A 133 57.28 -11.31 -13.21
N GLY A 134 57.76 -10.08 -12.93
CA GLY A 134 58.92 -9.48 -13.61
C GLY A 134 59.29 -8.05 -13.15
N GLN A 135 60.38 -7.92 -12.41
CA GLN A 135 60.88 -6.73 -11.70
C GLN A 135 61.28 -5.51 -12.58
N SER A 136 61.15 -4.30 -12.00
CA SER A 136 62.09 -3.12 -12.10
C SER A 136 62.49 -2.57 -13.50
N ASN A 137 62.43 -1.26 -13.78
CA ASN A 137 63.09 -0.15 -13.06
C ASN A 137 62.51 1.24 -13.42
N ALA A 138 63.03 2.30 -12.78
CA ALA A 138 62.61 3.71 -12.92
C ALA A 138 63.63 4.55 -13.77
N PRO A 139 63.74 5.90 -13.68
CA PRO A 139 62.84 6.83 -14.40
C PRO A 139 63.55 8.00 -15.16
N GLY A 140 62.79 8.68 -16.04
CA GLY A 140 62.74 10.16 -16.03
C GLY A 140 63.10 10.97 -17.29
N LYS A 141 62.80 12.28 -17.18
CA LYS A 141 63.25 13.46 -17.97
C LYS A 141 62.67 13.74 -19.38
N THR A 142 61.92 14.86 -19.41
CA THR A 142 61.77 15.89 -20.48
C THR A 142 63.12 16.62 -20.76
N PRO A 143 63.30 17.60 -21.70
CA PRO A 143 62.30 18.48 -22.36
C PRO A 143 62.60 18.96 -23.83
N ASN A 144 61.90 20.03 -24.25
CA ASN A 144 62.21 21.07 -25.26
C ASN A 144 61.59 21.02 -26.70
N ALA A 145 61.30 22.24 -27.20
CA ALA A 145 60.84 22.62 -28.56
C ALA A 145 61.95 23.42 -29.31
N PRO A 146 61.76 24.02 -30.52
CA PRO A 146 61.13 25.37 -30.62
C PRO A 146 60.46 25.80 -31.99
N ILE A 147 59.69 26.92 -31.96
CA ILE A 147 59.55 28.09 -32.90
C ILE A 147 59.30 27.84 -34.43
N GLU A 148 58.21 28.30 -35.12
CA GLU A 148 57.71 29.66 -35.54
C GLU A 148 58.40 30.29 -36.79
N PRO A 149 57.86 31.34 -37.50
CA PRO A 149 56.53 32.03 -37.56
C PRO A 149 55.88 31.95 -38.98
N GLU A 150 55.09 32.83 -39.66
CA GLU A 150 54.38 34.16 -39.58
C GLU A 150 53.07 34.03 -40.49
N ALA A 151 52.00 34.85 -40.63
CA ALA A 151 51.62 36.30 -40.61
C ALA A 151 51.67 37.05 -41.99
N PRO A 152 50.95 38.19 -42.25
CA PRO A 152 49.52 38.57 -41.98
C PRO A 152 48.80 39.40 -43.11
N SER A 153 47.55 39.91 -42.87
CA SER A 153 46.98 41.27 -43.23
C SER A 153 45.58 41.48 -43.94
N GLN A 154 44.57 41.88 -43.14
CA GLN A 154 43.55 43.01 -43.19
C GLN A 154 42.60 43.44 -44.39
N PRO A 155 41.49 44.22 -44.12
CA PRO A 155 40.32 44.53 -45.01
C PRO A 155 40.17 46.04 -45.44
N PRO A 156 39.05 46.54 -46.05
CA PRO A 156 37.92 47.20 -45.29
C PRO A 156 36.50 47.32 -45.98
N ASP A 157 35.49 47.87 -45.23
CA ASP A 157 34.36 48.84 -45.54
C ASP A 157 33.50 48.83 -46.87
N ALA A 158 32.28 49.44 -47.00
CA ALA A 158 31.14 49.85 -46.12
C ALA A 158 29.92 50.42 -46.93
N GLN A 159 28.71 50.61 -46.30
CA GLN A 159 27.53 51.44 -46.72
C GLN A 159 26.74 51.04 -48.02
N ALA A 160 25.48 51.45 -48.35
CA ALA A 160 24.30 52.12 -47.73
C ALA A 160 23.02 51.73 -48.55
N ALA A 161 21.83 51.44 -48.01
CA ALA A 161 20.69 52.26 -47.50
C ALA A 161 19.56 52.66 -48.52
N ASP A 162 18.29 52.50 -48.07
CA ASP A 162 16.99 53.02 -48.58
C ASP A 162 16.39 52.49 -49.92
N GLY A 163 15.05 52.60 -50.15
CA GLY A 163 14.45 52.21 -51.45
C GLY A 163 12.92 52.05 -51.70
N GLY A 164 12.01 52.04 -50.71
CA GLY A 164 10.54 52.14 -50.97
C GLY A 164 9.76 50.92 -51.54
N PRO A 165 8.44 51.06 -51.87
CA PRO A 165 7.49 49.91 -51.93
C PRO A 165 6.57 49.77 -53.18
N GLY A 166 6.06 48.54 -53.40
CA GLY A 166 4.89 48.20 -54.25
C GLY A 166 4.65 46.69 -54.25
N GLN A 167 3.53 46.13 -53.76
CA GLN A 167 2.14 46.08 -54.28
C GLN A 167 1.90 45.22 -55.54
N SER A 168 0.98 44.26 -55.40
CA SER A 168 0.31 43.49 -56.47
C SER A 168 1.21 42.49 -57.24
N SER A 169 0.70 41.45 -57.91
CA SER A 169 -0.56 40.68 -57.75
C SER A 169 -0.47 39.36 -58.55
N ASN A 170 -1.45 38.48 -58.33
CA ASN A 170 -1.85 37.36 -59.20
C ASN A 170 -0.90 36.15 -59.37
N ALA A 171 -1.45 34.99 -59.03
CA ALA A 171 -1.09 33.67 -59.55
C ALA A 171 -1.46 33.54 -61.06
N PRO A 172 -1.09 32.47 -61.81
CA PRO A 172 -0.56 31.19 -61.32
C PRO A 172 0.68 30.63 -62.04
N GLY A 173 1.37 29.72 -61.37
CA GLY A 173 2.40 28.85 -61.96
C GLY A 173 2.55 27.57 -61.14
N GLN A 174 2.44 26.41 -61.78
CA GLN A 174 2.68 25.11 -61.14
C GLN A 174 4.17 24.79 -61.14
N SER A 175 4.71 24.27 -60.04
CA SER A 175 5.90 23.41 -60.10
C SER A 175 5.92 22.35 -59.00
N SER A 176 6.60 21.26 -59.35
CA SER A 176 7.06 20.14 -58.52
C SER A 176 7.22 20.40 -57.02
N GLY A 177 6.59 19.56 -56.19
CA GLY A 177 6.89 19.48 -54.76
C GLY A 177 8.10 18.58 -54.45
N SER A 178 8.51 18.57 -53.18
CA SER A 178 9.27 17.48 -52.56
C SER A 178 8.88 17.38 -51.07
N PRO A 179 8.94 16.18 -50.46
CA PRO A 179 8.14 15.89 -49.27
C PRO A 179 8.85 16.17 -47.94
N GLY A 180 8.08 16.65 -46.96
CA GLY A 180 8.53 16.89 -45.58
C GLY A 180 7.45 16.65 -44.52
N GLN A 181 6.40 15.89 -44.86
CA GLN A 181 5.37 15.45 -43.93
C GLN A 181 5.43 13.93 -43.83
N SER A 182 5.68 13.40 -42.63
CA SER A 182 5.50 11.99 -42.32
C SER A 182 4.01 11.68 -42.36
N SER A 183 3.55 10.99 -43.40
CA SER A 183 2.19 10.45 -43.46
C SER A 183 1.98 9.47 -42.30
N ASN A 184 1.03 9.76 -41.41
CA ASN A 184 0.65 8.86 -40.32
C ASN A 184 0.30 7.47 -40.87
N ALA A 185 0.66 6.42 -40.12
CA ALA A 185 0.13 5.08 -40.40
C ALA A 185 -1.42 5.10 -40.32
N PRO A 186 -2.14 4.46 -41.24
CA PRO A 186 -3.60 4.47 -41.24
C PRO A 186 -4.18 4.01 -39.89
N GLY A 187 -4.99 4.87 -39.25
CA GLY A 187 -5.64 4.58 -37.97
C GLY A 187 -4.88 4.98 -36.71
N GLN A 188 -3.69 5.62 -36.81
CA GLN A 188 -3.01 6.20 -35.64
C GLN A 188 -3.26 7.71 -35.50
N VAL A 189 -3.51 8.16 -34.27
CA VAL A 189 -3.70 9.57 -33.91
C VAL A 189 -2.56 10.02 -33.00
N LYS A 190 -1.74 10.99 -33.45
CA LYS A 190 -0.74 11.59 -32.56
C LYS A 190 -1.42 12.52 -31.55
N LYS A 191 -1.17 12.32 -30.26
CA LYS A 191 -1.68 13.13 -29.15
C LYS A 191 -0.64 13.27 -28.04
N THR A 192 -0.44 14.47 -27.52
CA THR A 192 0.27 14.69 -26.26
C THR A 192 -0.64 14.30 -25.09
N LEU A 193 -0.16 13.41 -24.22
CA LEU A 193 -0.82 13.02 -22.97
C LEU A 193 -0.09 13.65 -21.78
N GLN A 194 -0.84 14.11 -20.78
CA GLN A 194 -0.29 14.63 -19.54
C GLN A 194 -1.05 14.07 -18.34
N GLY A 195 -0.32 13.71 -17.28
CA GLY A 195 -0.88 13.18 -16.03
C GLY A 195 0.05 12.16 -15.36
N PRO A 196 -0.30 11.63 -14.19
CA PRO A 196 0.47 10.60 -13.51
C PRO A 196 0.55 9.32 -14.33
N LEU A 197 1.77 8.77 -14.42
CA LEU A 197 1.99 7.37 -14.71
C LEU A 197 1.30 6.50 -13.65
N VAL A 198 0.72 5.38 -14.07
CA VAL A 198 0.16 4.35 -13.19
C VAL A 198 0.55 2.98 -13.72
N ILE A 199 0.73 2.01 -12.84
CA ILE A 199 0.85 0.60 -13.20
C ILE A 199 -0.51 -0.07 -13.04
N VAL A 200 -0.82 -1.00 -13.94
CA VAL A 200 -1.92 -1.95 -13.84
C VAL A 200 -1.34 -3.28 -13.37
N THR A 201 -1.64 -3.67 -12.14
CA THR A 201 -1.03 -4.82 -11.45
C THR A 201 -1.86 -6.10 -11.60
N HIS A 202 -1.28 -7.17 -12.16
CA HIS A 202 -1.98 -8.46 -12.34
C HIS A 202 -1.07 -9.66 -12.03
N GLU A 203 -1.65 -10.83 -11.74
CA GLU A 203 -0.89 -12.08 -11.47
C GLU A 203 0.04 -12.52 -12.63
N LEU A 204 -0.17 -11.97 -13.84
CA LEU A 204 0.64 -12.23 -15.03
C LEU A 204 1.68 -11.13 -15.35
N GLY A 205 1.90 -10.16 -14.45
CA GLY A 205 2.87 -9.06 -14.61
C GLY A 205 2.29 -7.64 -14.46
N GLU A 206 2.92 -6.69 -15.16
CA GLU A 206 2.65 -5.25 -15.03
C GLU A 206 2.43 -4.61 -16.41
N THR A 207 1.45 -3.71 -16.52
CA THR A 207 1.29 -2.84 -17.70
C THR A 207 1.30 -1.37 -17.28
N TRP A 208 2.13 -0.53 -17.92
CA TRP A 208 2.14 0.91 -17.68
C TRP A 208 0.98 1.60 -18.40
N ALA A 209 0.45 2.65 -17.77
CA ALA A 209 -0.55 3.54 -18.35
C ALA A 209 -0.33 4.98 -17.85
N LEU A 210 -1.01 5.93 -18.48
CA LEU A 210 -1.04 7.33 -18.05
C LEU A 210 -2.50 7.72 -17.76
N ARG A 211 -2.79 8.24 -16.57
CA ARG A 211 -4.11 8.77 -16.21
C ARG A 211 -4.16 10.27 -16.48
N ASN A 212 -4.99 10.71 -17.42
CA ASN A 212 -5.30 12.12 -17.60
C ASN A 212 -6.05 12.65 -16.37
N ASP A 213 -5.56 13.74 -15.78
CA ASP A 213 -6.21 14.34 -14.61
C ASP A 213 -7.40 15.24 -14.96
N GLU A 214 -7.57 15.64 -16.23
CA GLU A 214 -8.71 16.47 -16.68
C GLU A 214 -10.02 15.68 -16.82
N ASP A 215 -10.00 14.53 -17.51
CA ASP A 215 -11.19 13.70 -17.78
C ASP A 215 -11.18 12.34 -17.04
N GLY A 216 -10.16 12.11 -16.22
CA GLY A 216 -9.95 10.90 -15.42
C GLY A 216 -9.54 9.66 -16.23
N LYS A 217 -9.42 9.75 -17.56
CA LYS A 217 -9.17 8.58 -18.40
C LYS A 217 -7.75 8.07 -18.24
N VAL A 218 -7.66 6.79 -17.89
CA VAL A 218 -6.44 6.01 -18.10
C VAL A 218 -6.26 5.76 -19.59
N THR A 219 -5.02 5.81 -20.08
CA THR A 219 -4.63 5.43 -21.44
C THR A 219 -3.49 4.40 -21.33
N PRO A 220 -3.66 3.15 -21.79
CA PRO A 220 -2.60 2.15 -21.74
C PRO A 220 -1.39 2.57 -22.58
N ILE A 221 -0.19 2.20 -22.15
CA ILE A 221 1.04 2.36 -22.91
C ILE A 221 1.45 0.97 -23.44
N ALA A 222 2.01 0.92 -24.65
CA ALA A 222 2.35 -0.32 -25.35
C ALA A 222 3.21 -1.28 -24.52
N MET A 223 2.91 -2.59 -24.61
CA MET A 223 3.62 -3.62 -23.86
C MET A 223 5.13 -3.59 -24.10
N GLY A 224 5.91 -3.82 -23.05
CA GLY A 224 7.36 -3.71 -23.07
C GLY A 224 7.89 -2.27 -22.89
N PHE A 225 7.03 -1.24 -22.92
CA PHE A 225 7.44 0.09 -22.47
C PHE A 225 7.85 0.05 -20.99
N LYS A 226 9.05 0.56 -20.73
CA LYS A 226 9.48 1.02 -19.42
C LYS A 226 9.79 2.50 -19.55
N PRO A 227 9.34 3.36 -18.63
CA PRO A 227 9.74 4.76 -18.62
C PRO A 227 11.28 4.88 -18.69
N PRO A 228 11.85 5.67 -19.61
CA PRO A 228 13.29 5.84 -19.68
C PRO A 228 13.76 6.60 -18.44
N LYS A 229 14.96 6.28 -17.93
CA LYS A 229 15.59 7.05 -16.84
C LYS A 229 15.57 8.55 -17.10
N ASP A 230 15.30 9.33 -16.06
CA ASP A 230 15.45 10.78 -16.07
C ASP A 230 16.90 11.13 -16.42
N LYS A 231 17.05 12.01 -17.40
CA LYS A 231 18.32 12.46 -17.96
C LYS A 231 18.56 13.96 -17.74
N ASP A 232 17.62 14.72 -17.16
CA ASP A 232 17.72 16.17 -17.14
C ASP A 232 18.27 16.75 -15.81
N LYS A 233 19.49 17.30 -15.89
CA LYS A 233 20.08 18.27 -14.96
C LYS A 233 20.29 17.90 -13.48
N ASN A 234 20.10 16.66 -13.06
CA ASN A 234 20.84 16.09 -11.92
C ASN A 234 21.48 14.76 -12.30
N LYS A 235 22.74 14.52 -11.87
CA LYS A 235 23.53 13.33 -12.26
C LYS A 235 23.11 12.01 -11.60
N ASN A 236 21.89 11.95 -11.10
CA ASN A 236 21.32 10.76 -10.48
C ASN A 236 20.30 10.20 -11.46
N GLU A 237 20.71 9.19 -12.25
CA GLU A 237 19.79 8.42 -13.08
C GLU A 237 18.68 7.83 -12.19
N LYS A 238 17.49 8.43 -12.24
CA LYS A 238 16.29 7.92 -11.57
C LYS A 238 15.35 7.34 -12.61
N ASP A 239 14.85 6.15 -12.34
CA ASP A 239 13.73 5.60 -13.09
C ASP A 239 12.47 6.44 -12.78
N PHE A 240 11.52 6.57 -13.73
CA PHE A 240 10.26 7.23 -13.42
C PHE A 240 9.37 6.25 -12.66
N GLU A 241 8.96 6.66 -11.48
CA GLU A 241 8.17 5.86 -10.55
C GLU A 241 6.68 6.03 -10.86
N PRO A 242 5.80 5.08 -10.49
CA PRO A 242 4.36 5.27 -10.60
C PRO A 242 3.94 6.51 -9.81
N GLY A 243 2.82 7.14 -10.19
CA GLY A 243 2.38 8.42 -9.64
C GLY A 243 3.15 9.65 -10.13
N THR A 244 4.33 9.50 -10.77
CA THR A 244 5.06 10.63 -11.37
C THR A 244 4.22 11.28 -12.46
N VAL A 245 3.91 12.57 -12.32
CA VAL A 245 3.17 13.33 -13.33
C VAL A 245 4.10 13.67 -14.50
N VAL A 246 3.77 13.14 -15.67
CA VAL A 246 4.56 13.30 -16.89
C VAL A 246 3.75 13.94 -18.02
N ALA A 247 4.44 14.56 -18.98
CA ALA A 247 3.90 14.81 -20.32
C ALA A 247 4.67 13.96 -21.36
N MET A 248 3.97 13.30 -22.28
CA MET A 248 4.54 12.47 -23.35
C MET A 248 3.75 12.60 -24.65
N ASP A 249 4.43 12.55 -25.80
CA ASP A 249 3.78 12.41 -27.10
C ASP A 249 3.55 10.93 -27.43
N CYS A 250 2.31 10.60 -27.78
CA CYS A 250 1.85 9.26 -28.11
C CYS A 250 1.31 9.20 -29.53
N ASN A 251 1.63 8.13 -30.27
CA ASN A 251 0.78 7.64 -31.35
C ASN A 251 -0.25 6.70 -30.71
N ILE A 252 -1.51 7.11 -30.66
CA ILE A 252 -2.62 6.31 -30.12
C ILE A 252 -3.23 5.50 -31.26
N ASP A 253 -3.35 4.18 -31.06
CA ASP A 253 -3.95 3.26 -32.03
C ASP A 253 -5.47 3.08 -31.85
N GLY A 254 -6.09 2.28 -32.73
CA GLY A 254 -7.52 1.95 -32.68
C GLY A 254 -7.97 1.14 -31.46
N THR A 255 -7.06 0.68 -30.60
CA THR A 255 -7.35 0.05 -29.30
C THR A 255 -7.29 1.03 -28.13
N GLY A 256 -6.90 2.29 -28.38
CA GLY A 256 -6.64 3.29 -27.35
C GLY A 256 -5.24 3.22 -26.74
N THR A 257 -4.34 2.40 -27.30
CA THR A 257 -2.99 2.21 -26.75
C THR A 257 -2.02 3.27 -27.26
N CYS A 258 -1.36 3.96 -26.33
CA CYS A 258 -0.25 4.85 -26.61
C CYS A 258 1.01 4.04 -26.96
N THR A 259 1.55 4.26 -28.16
CA THR A 259 2.97 4.02 -28.46
C THR A 259 3.72 5.36 -28.35
N PRO A 260 4.59 5.57 -27.35
CA PRO A 260 5.31 6.84 -27.21
C PRO A 260 6.23 7.12 -28.40
N THR A 261 6.33 8.38 -28.84
CA THR A 261 7.26 8.75 -29.91
C THR A 261 8.71 8.77 -29.43
N VAL A 262 9.62 8.21 -30.24
CA VAL A 262 10.98 7.80 -29.84
C VAL A 262 11.85 8.95 -29.31
N ASP A 263 11.59 10.17 -29.78
CA ASP A 263 12.42 11.36 -29.51
C ASP A 263 11.90 12.21 -28.32
N THR A 264 10.74 11.86 -27.75
CA THR A 264 10.12 12.59 -26.63
C THR A 264 10.24 11.81 -25.33
N ALA A 265 11.34 12.03 -24.60
CA ALA A 265 11.42 11.57 -23.21
C ALA A 265 10.31 12.26 -22.37
N PRO A 266 9.63 11.53 -21.48
CA PRO A 266 8.60 12.12 -20.61
C PRO A 266 9.21 13.22 -19.73
N THR A 267 8.56 14.37 -19.63
CA THR A 267 9.02 15.47 -18.74
C THR A 267 8.23 15.46 -17.44
N ILE A 268 8.91 15.56 -16.29
CA ILE A 268 8.27 15.61 -14.97
C ILE A 268 7.61 16.97 -14.78
N VAL A 269 6.29 17.00 -14.52
CA VAL A 269 5.49 18.23 -14.47
C VAL A 269 4.98 18.59 -13.07
N ALA A 270 4.78 17.61 -12.18
CA ALA A 270 4.32 17.86 -10.81
C ALA A 270 4.74 16.74 -9.83
N ALA A 271 4.69 17.06 -8.54
CA ALA A 271 4.89 16.11 -7.44
C ALA A 271 3.57 15.39 -7.08
N VAL A 272 3.70 14.22 -6.45
CA VAL A 272 2.57 13.41 -5.97
C VAL A 272 1.80 14.15 -4.85
N PRO A 273 0.45 14.14 -4.85
CA PRO A 273 -0.35 14.65 -3.74
C PRO A 273 -0.24 13.75 -2.49
N ASP A 274 -0.17 14.38 -1.32
CA ASP A 274 -0.15 13.68 -0.02
C ASP A 274 -1.53 13.07 0.32
N TYR A 275 -1.54 11.97 1.07
CA TYR A 275 -2.77 11.28 1.45
C TYR A 275 -3.35 11.85 2.75
N SER A 276 -4.68 12.06 2.76
CA SER A 276 -5.37 12.53 3.96
C SER A 276 -5.34 11.47 5.07
N ALA A 277 -5.10 11.91 6.31
CA ALA A 277 -4.97 11.02 7.49
C ALA A 277 -6.24 10.19 7.80
N TYR A 278 -7.37 10.57 7.19
CA TYR A 278 -8.64 9.83 7.16
C TYR A 278 -9.25 9.92 5.76
N ILE A 279 -9.65 8.78 5.22
CA ILE A 279 -10.14 8.58 3.86
C ILE A 279 -11.58 8.06 3.91
N TYR A 280 -12.46 8.68 3.12
CA TYR A 280 -13.84 8.28 2.93
C TYR A 280 -14.11 8.11 1.44
N GLN A 281 -14.08 6.87 0.95
CA GLN A 281 -14.32 6.57 -0.45
C GLN A 281 -15.80 6.77 -0.81
N ARG A 282 -16.07 7.57 -1.84
CA ARG A 282 -17.38 7.62 -2.53
C ARG A 282 -17.27 6.64 -3.69
N VAL A 283 -17.84 5.44 -3.54
CA VAL A 283 -17.62 4.31 -4.45
C VAL A 283 -18.80 4.12 -5.39
N LEU A 284 -18.50 4.04 -6.69
CA LEU A 284 -19.42 3.54 -7.70
C LEU A 284 -19.02 2.12 -8.13
N VAL A 285 -19.88 1.14 -7.85
CA VAL A 285 -19.72 -0.24 -8.33
C VAL A 285 -20.55 -0.45 -9.59
N MET A 286 -19.88 -0.72 -10.69
CA MET A 286 -20.47 -0.96 -12.01
C MET A 286 -20.47 -2.46 -12.29
N ILE A 287 -21.65 -3.07 -12.17
CA ILE A 287 -21.88 -4.47 -12.53
C ILE A 287 -22.05 -4.53 -14.04
N LEU A 288 -21.07 -5.09 -14.75
CA LEU A 288 -21.03 -4.98 -16.21
C LEU A 288 -21.89 -6.05 -16.88
N ASP A 289 -22.75 -5.62 -17.80
CA ASP A 289 -23.72 -6.45 -18.48
C ASP A 289 -23.41 -6.56 -19.98
N TYR A 290 -22.83 -7.70 -20.35
CA TYR A 290 -22.52 -8.08 -21.73
C TYR A 290 -23.53 -9.12 -22.26
N SER A 291 -24.78 -9.12 -21.78
CA SER A 291 -25.85 -10.04 -22.22
C SER A 291 -26.11 -9.98 -23.73
N ALA A 292 -25.79 -8.86 -24.40
CA ALA A 292 -25.85 -8.71 -25.86
C ALA A 292 -24.95 -9.69 -26.64
N CYS A 293 -23.98 -10.32 -25.98
CA CYS A 293 -23.16 -11.44 -26.50
C CYS A 293 -23.20 -12.66 -25.56
N GLY A 294 -24.27 -12.84 -24.78
CA GLY A 294 -24.49 -13.98 -23.90
C GLY A 294 -23.71 -13.97 -22.59
N LEU A 295 -22.98 -12.90 -22.29
CA LEU A 295 -22.13 -12.77 -21.10
C LEU A 295 -22.87 -12.01 -19.99
N VAL A 296 -23.83 -12.70 -19.38
CA VAL A 296 -24.74 -12.13 -18.37
C VAL A 296 -24.05 -11.84 -17.02
N PRO A 297 -24.47 -10.81 -16.26
CA PRO A 297 -24.00 -10.58 -14.89
C PRO A 297 -24.25 -11.77 -13.96
N GLY A 298 -23.22 -12.20 -13.22
CA GLY A 298 -23.33 -13.24 -12.18
C GLY A 298 -23.70 -12.71 -10.79
N ILE A 299 -24.04 -11.43 -10.68
CA ILE A 299 -24.32 -10.72 -9.42
C ILE A 299 -25.28 -9.56 -9.69
N ASN A 300 -26.03 -9.13 -8.67
CA ASN A 300 -26.99 -8.02 -8.76
C ASN A 300 -26.68 -6.91 -7.74
N VAL A 301 -27.35 -5.76 -7.90
CA VAL A 301 -27.16 -4.55 -7.07
C VAL A 301 -27.39 -4.82 -5.58
N THR A 302 -28.40 -5.61 -5.21
CA THR A 302 -28.70 -5.95 -3.81
C THR A 302 -27.58 -6.78 -3.20
N THR A 303 -27.07 -7.79 -3.91
CA THR A 303 -25.92 -8.58 -3.47
C THR A 303 -24.67 -7.70 -3.32
N VAL A 304 -24.37 -6.84 -4.30
CA VAL A 304 -23.23 -5.90 -4.20
C VAL A 304 -23.36 -4.95 -3.00
N ARG A 305 -24.55 -4.36 -2.78
CA ARG A 305 -24.78 -3.52 -1.59
C ARG A 305 -24.58 -4.30 -0.30
N SER A 306 -25.04 -5.54 -0.21
CA SER A 306 -24.84 -6.40 0.96
C SER A 306 -23.39 -6.82 1.17
N LEU A 307 -22.61 -7.04 0.11
CA LEU A 307 -21.17 -7.33 0.20
C LEU A 307 -20.39 -6.10 0.69
N PHE A 308 -20.69 -4.91 0.14
CA PHE A 308 -19.91 -3.71 0.45
C PHE A 308 -20.31 -3.02 1.76
N LEU A 309 -21.60 -3.00 2.11
CA LEU A 309 -22.12 -2.26 3.27
C LEU A 309 -22.65 -3.17 4.40
N GLY A 310 -22.64 -4.48 4.20
CA GLY A 310 -23.32 -5.44 5.09
C GLY A 310 -24.83 -5.55 4.81
N PRO A 311 -25.53 -6.54 5.40
CA PRO A 311 -26.94 -6.85 5.09
C PRO A 311 -27.92 -5.69 5.30
N ASN A 312 -27.64 -4.81 6.26
CA ASN A 312 -28.46 -3.64 6.56
C ASN A 312 -28.27 -2.46 5.58
N GLY A 313 -27.17 -2.46 4.81
CA GLY A 313 -26.77 -1.30 4.00
C GLY A 313 -26.19 -0.13 4.81
N ASP A 314 -25.90 -0.32 6.10
CA ASP A 314 -25.48 0.72 7.06
C ASP A 314 -23.94 0.93 7.13
N GLY A 315 -23.15 0.02 6.57
CA GLY A 315 -21.69 0.02 6.64
C GLY A 315 -21.10 -0.64 7.89
N LEU A 316 -21.94 -1.17 8.78
CA LEU A 316 -21.50 -1.88 9.99
C LEU A 316 -21.13 -3.34 9.72
N GLY A 317 -21.29 -3.81 8.48
CA GLY A 317 -20.77 -5.08 7.96
C GLY A 317 -20.08 -4.93 6.60
N GLY A 318 -19.77 -6.06 5.96
CA GLY A 318 -19.23 -6.09 4.60
C GLY A 318 -17.84 -5.45 4.47
N ILE A 319 -17.51 -5.01 3.24
CA ILE A 319 -16.24 -4.32 2.93
C ILE A 319 -16.04 -3.06 3.79
N ALA A 320 -17.09 -2.27 4.03
CA ALA A 320 -17.06 -1.06 4.86
C ALA A 320 -16.52 -1.34 6.27
N GLN A 321 -17.04 -2.37 6.94
CA GLN A 321 -16.56 -2.80 8.24
C GLN A 321 -15.09 -3.24 8.19
N ARG A 322 -14.69 -4.01 7.15
CA ARG A 322 -13.30 -4.48 6.98
C ARG A 322 -12.35 -3.29 6.80
N TYR A 323 -12.67 -2.34 5.92
CA TYR A 323 -11.85 -1.14 5.72
C TYR A 323 -11.69 -0.36 7.03
N ASN A 324 -12.78 -0.10 7.75
CA ASN A 324 -12.74 0.64 9.01
C ASN A 324 -11.89 -0.09 10.09
N GLN A 325 -12.15 -1.39 10.32
CA GLN A 325 -11.44 -2.18 11.34
C GLN A 325 -9.94 -2.34 11.05
N TYR A 326 -9.56 -2.48 9.77
CA TYR A 326 -8.21 -2.87 9.38
C TYR A 326 -7.28 -1.66 9.19
N SER A 327 -7.87 -0.46 9.11
CA SER A 327 -7.20 0.83 9.04
C SER A 327 -7.30 1.65 10.33
N TYR A 328 -7.90 1.08 11.38
CA TYR A 328 -8.18 1.77 12.64
C TYR A 328 -8.99 3.06 12.43
N GLY A 329 -9.98 3.00 11.53
CA GLY A 329 -10.88 4.09 11.18
C GLY A 329 -10.36 5.07 10.12
N ARG A 330 -9.20 4.81 9.50
CA ARG A 330 -8.56 5.74 8.55
C ARG A 330 -8.92 5.51 7.08
N LEU A 331 -9.41 4.33 6.72
CA LEU A 331 -10.04 4.03 5.42
C LEU A 331 -11.47 3.58 5.67
N ASN A 332 -12.42 4.27 5.03
CA ASN A 332 -13.85 4.05 5.21
C ASN A 332 -14.55 4.14 3.87
N LEU A 333 -15.72 3.49 3.76
CA LEU A 333 -16.68 3.77 2.70
C LEU A 333 -17.66 4.85 3.17
N ASN A 334 -17.94 5.85 2.34
CA ASN A 334 -19.07 6.75 2.58
C ASN A 334 -20.35 6.01 2.19
N THR A 335 -21.04 5.46 3.18
CA THR A 335 -22.23 4.61 3.01
C THR A 335 -23.38 5.33 2.29
N THR A 336 -23.58 6.62 2.57
CA THR A 336 -24.59 7.46 1.91
C THR A 336 -24.26 7.78 0.46
N ALA A 337 -22.98 7.75 0.09
CA ALA A 337 -22.48 7.97 -1.27
C ALA A 337 -21.98 6.67 -1.93
N PHE A 338 -22.37 5.51 -1.41
CA PHE A 338 -22.11 4.22 -2.05
C PHE A 338 -23.23 3.89 -3.03
N GLN A 339 -22.90 3.79 -4.31
CA GLN A 339 -23.82 3.39 -5.36
C GLN A 339 -23.33 2.12 -6.05
N ALA A 340 -24.27 1.23 -6.37
CA ALA A 340 -24.05 0.08 -7.24
C ALA A 340 -25.15 0.06 -8.29
N LEU A 341 -24.80 -0.20 -9.55
CA LEU A 341 -25.75 -0.27 -10.66
C LEU A 341 -25.28 -1.23 -11.75
N VAL A 342 -26.23 -1.76 -12.53
CA VAL A 342 -25.94 -2.59 -13.71
C VAL A 342 -25.66 -1.66 -14.89
N VAL A 343 -24.54 -1.88 -15.57
CA VAL A 343 -24.10 -1.10 -16.72
C VAL A 343 -24.17 -1.96 -17.99
N PRO A 344 -25.13 -1.72 -18.90
CA PRO A 344 -25.12 -2.33 -20.23
C PRO A 344 -23.83 -2.01 -20.98
N GLN A 345 -23.26 -3.01 -21.65
CA GLN A 345 -21.99 -2.87 -22.37
C GLN A 345 -22.07 -3.38 -23.81
N SER A 346 -21.46 -2.61 -24.71
CA SER A 346 -21.26 -3.02 -26.10
C SER A 346 -20.21 -4.12 -26.18
N CYS A 347 -20.55 -5.21 -26.84
CA CYS A 347 -19.65 -6.34 -27.03
C CYS A 347 -18.53 -6.01 -28.03
N SER A 348 -17.28 -6.34 -27.69
CA SER A 348 -16.11 -6.20 -28.55
C SER A 348 -15.09 -7.29 -28.26
N THR A 349 -14.35 -7.72 -29.27
CA THR A 349 -13.29 -8.73 -29.16
C THR A 349 -12.18 -8.31 -28.20
N ALA A 350 -11.90 -7.00 -28.11
CA ALA A 350 -10.98 -6.44 -27.12
C ALA A 350 -11.36 -6.82 -25.68
N VAL A 351 -12.65 -6.93 -25.36
CA VAL A 351 -13.12 -7.47 -24.08
C VAL A 351 -13.21 -8.99 -24.14
N THR A 352 -14.01 -9.54 -25.04
CA THR A 352 -14.43 -10.95 -25.04
C THR A 352 -13.37 -11.94 -25.53
N SER A 353 -12.21 -11.46 -25.96
CA SER A 353 -11.12 -12.29 -26.48
C SER A 353 -9.72 -11.79 -26.11
N SER A 354 -9.60 -10.64 -25.43
CA SER A 354 -8.28 -10.07 -25.06
C SER A 354 -8.22 -9.40 -23.67
N CYS A 355 -9.32 -9.40 -22.90
CA CYS A 355 -9.40 -8.78 -21.57
C CYS A 355 -8.81 -7.36 -21.48
N SER A 356 -9.15 -6.49 -22.44
CA SER A 356 -8.77 -5.08 -22.40
C SER A 356 -9.47 -4.38 -21.23
N TRP A 357 -8.82 -4.36 -20.06
CA TRP A 357 -9.25 -3.64 -18.86
C TRP A 357 -9.58 -2.18 -19.15
N TRP A 358 -8.88 -1.57 -20.12
CA TRP A 358 -9.16 -0.22 -20.62
C TRP A 358 -10.49 -0.13 -21.37
N THR A 359 -10.76 -1.05 -22.30
CA THR A 359 -12.04 -1.08 -23.03
C THR A 359 -13.20 -1.34 -22.06
N ILE A 360 -12.98 -2.21 -21.07
CA ILE A 360 -13.92 -2.51 -19.98
C ILE A 360 -14.22 -1.25 -19.17
N SER A 361 -13.21 -0.52 -18.67
CA SER A 361 -13.45 0.66 -17.83
C SER A 361 -13.97 1.87 -18.62
N ASN A 362 -13.39 2.19 -19.78
CA ASN A 362 -13.83 3.32 -20.61
C ASN A 362 -15.24 3.12 -21.19
N GLY A 363 -15.62 1.87 -21.52
CA GLY A 363 -16.98 1.51 -21.91
C GLY A 363 -17.97 1.64 -20.76
N ALA A 364 -17.60 1.15 -19.56
CA ALA A 364 -18.43 1.25 -18.36
C ALA A 364 -18.64 2.71 -17.92
N ASP A 365 -17.55 3.48 -17.85
CA ASP A 365 -17.55 4.92 -17.56
C ASP A 365 -18.46 5.70 -18.50
N THR A 366 -18.38 5.43 -19.80
CA THR A 366 -19.18 6.13 -20.82
C THR A 366 -20.67 5.87 -20.62
N THR A 367 -21.06 4.61 -20.41
CA THR A 367 -22.47 4.28 -20.15
C THR A 367 -22.93 4.82 -18.80
N ALA A 368 -22.13 4.69 -17.73
CA ALA A 368 -22.46 5.22 -16.41
C ALA A 368 -22.61 6.75 -16.38
N LYS A 369 -21.77 7.49 -17.12
CA LYS A 369 -21.91 8.95 -17.33
C LYS A 369 -23.23 9.27 -18.06
N GLY A 370 -23.66 8.43 -18.99
CA GLY A 370 -24.98 8.53 -19.65
C GLY A 370 -26.17 8.22 -18.74
N MET A 371 -26.02 7.30 -17.78
CA MET A 371 -27.07 6.90 -16.84
C MET A 371 -27.22 7.84 -15.64
N LEU A 372 -26.11 8.40 -15.13
CA LEU A 372 -26.08 9.24 -13.92
C LEU A 372 -26.01 10.75 -14.23
N GLY A 373 -25.59 11.12 -15.44
CA GLY A 373 -25.08 12.45 -15.74
C GLY A 373 -23.62 12.62 -15.32
N THR A 374 -22.88 13.43 -16.06
CA THR A 374 -21.43 13.65 -15.86
C THR A 374 -21.10 14.27 -14.51
N THR A 375 -21.93 15.19 -14.01
CA THR A 375 -21.74 15.84 -12.70
C THR A 375 -21.82 14.83 -11.55
N ALA A 376 -22.85 14.00 -11.51
CA ALA A 376 -23.01 12.99 -10.46
C ALA A 376 -21.93 11.90 -10.55
N PHE A 377 -21.54 11.50 -11.76
CA PHE A 377 -20.40 10.60 -11.95
C PHE A 377 -19.10 11.18 -11.36
N ALA A 378 -18.83 12.47 -11.59
CA ALA A 378 -17.62 13.14 -11.09
C ALA A 378 -17.54 13.26 -9.55
N GLU A 379 -18.63 13.03 -8.82
CA GLU A 379 -18.60 13.01 -7.35
C GLU A 379 -18.02 11.72 -6.76
N PHE A 380 -17.86 10.64 -7.55
CA PHE A 380 -17.27 9.40 -7.07
C PHE A 380 -15.75 9.49 -7.02
N THR A 381 -15.17 9.07 -5.90
CA THR A 381 -13.72 9.09 -5.71
C THR A 381 -13.06 7.79 -6.14
N HIS A 382 -13.79 6.68 -6.19
CA HIS A 382 -13.30 5.35 -6.59
C HIS A 382 -14.36 4.58 -7.40
N TYR A 383 -13.90 3.74 -8.33
CA TYR A 383 -14.71 3.06 -9.33
C TYR A 383 -14.36 1.58 -9.37
N ILE A 384 -15.37 0.71 -9.28
CA ILE A 384 -15.18 -0.75 -9.21
C ILE A 384 -15.96 -1.42 -10.35
N TYR A 385 -15.25 -2.03 -11.28
CA TYR A 385 -15.82 -2.72 -12.45
C TYR A 385 -15.95 -4.23 -12.16
N VAL A 386 -17.17 -4.70 -11.96
CA VAL A 386 -17.44 -6.13 -11.67
C VAL A 386 -17.78 -6.85 -12.97
N VAL A 387 -16.89 -7.71 -13.44
CA VAL A 387 -17.00 -8.39 -14.75
C VAL A 387 -17.82 -9.69 -14.66
N PRO A 388 -18.61 -10.06 -15.68
CA PRO A 388 -19.32 -11.34 -15.75
C PRO A 388 -18.45 -12.59 -15.53
N PRO A 389 -18.96 -13.64 -14.87
CA PRO A 389 -18.24 -14.91 -14.72
C PRO A 389 -17.81 -15.53 -16.06
N GLY A 390 -18.58 -15.30 -17.13
CA GLY A 390 -18.28 -15.78 -18.47
C GLY A 390 -17.01 -15.17 -19.10
N LEU A 391 -16.46 -14.09 -18.54
CA LEU A 391 -15.16 -13.55 -18.95
C LEU A 391 -13.97 -14.23 -18.25
N ASN A 392 -14.17 -15.10 -17.26
CA ASN A 392 -13.08 -15.69 -16.46
C ASN A 392 -12.06 -16.54 -17.26
N SER A 393 -12.44 -17.04 -18.45
CA SER A 393 -11.52 -17.74 -19.37
C SER A 393 -10.59 -16.81 -20.15
N VAL A 394 -10.86 -15.49 -20.15
CA VAL A 394 -10.13 -14.46 -20.92
C VAL A 394 -9.52 -13.42 -19.97
N CYS A 395 -10.21 -13.10 -18.87
CA CYS A 395 -9.78 -12.34 -17.71
C CYS A 395 -9.53 -13.31 -16.54
N PRO A 396 -8.35 -13.97 -16.47
CA PRO A 396 -8.07 -15.00 -15.45
C PRO A 396 -7.74 -14.44 -14.06
N TRP A 397 -7.53 -13.13 -13.95
CA TRP A 397 -7.31 -12.45 -12.67
C TRP A 397 -8.59 -12.41 -11.83
N ALA A 398 -8.45 -12.52 -10.51
CA ALA A 398 -9.58 -12.41 -9.58
C ALA A 398 -9.87 -10.96 -9.17
N GLY A 399 -8.81 -10.15 -9.06
CA GLY A 399 -8.81 -8.71 -8.89
C GLY A 399 -7.75 -8.06 -9.79
N LEU A 400 -7.92 -6.78 -10.06
CA LEU A 400 -7.01 -5.95 -10.84
C LEU A 400 -7.16 -4.50 -10.36
N ALA A 401 -6.08 -3.72 -10.33
CA ALA A 401 -6.10 -2.34 -9.86
C ALA A 401 -5.12 -1.41 -10.58
N LEU A 402 -5.34 -0.11 -10.38
CA LEU A 402 -4.33 0.92 -10.65
C LEU A 402 -3.45 1.15 -9.42
N LEU A 403 -2.14 1.25 -9.64
CA LEU A 403 -1.13 1.56 -8.65
C LEU A 403 -0.30 2.79 -9.10
N PRO A 404 -0.45 3.96 -8.44
CA PRO A 404 -1.60 4.38 -7.62
C PRO A 404 -2.84 4.66 -8.49
N GLY A 405 -4.01 4.89 -7.89
CA GLY A 405 -5.17 5.26 -8.68
C GLY A 405 -6.49 5.33 -7.91
N LYS A 406 -7.57 5.03 -8.65
CA LYS A 406 -8.98 5.12 -8.22
C LYS A 406 -9.87 4.03 -8.84
N GLN A 407 -9.29 3.13 -9.63
CA GLN A 407 -10.01 2.11 -10.39
C GLN A 407 -9.56 0.72 -9.95
N VAL A 408 -10.54 -0.18 -9.88
CA VAL A 408 -10.43 -1.58 -9.51
C VAL A 408 -11.35 -2.38 -10.43
N TRP A 409 -10.92 -3.55 -10.89
CA TRP A 409 -11.77 -4.52 -11.58
C TRP A 409 -11.82 -5.80 -10.74
N LEU A 410 -12.98 -6.44 -10.66
CA LEU A 410 -13.19 -7.65 -9.84
C LEU A 410 -13.93 -8.71 -10.64
N GLN A 411 -13.42 -9.94 -10.59
CA GLN A 411 -14.08 -11.09 -11.18
C GLN A 411 -15.33 -11.47 -10.36
N THR A 412 -16.40 -11.89 -11.02
CA THR A 412 -17.58 -12.44 -10.33
C THR A 412 -17.33 -13.91 -9.96
N SER A 413 -16.44 -14.14 -9.01
CA SER A 413 -16.03 -15.46 -8.50
C SER A 413 -15.78 -15.42 -6.99
N GLU A 414 -15.74 -16.60 -6.35
CA GLU A 414 -15.51 -16.72 -4.89
C GLU A 414 -14.23 -16.02 -4.44
N TYR A 415 -13.16 -16.10 -5.24
CA TYR A 415 -11.87 -15.46 -4.96
C TYR A 415 -11.79 -14.00 -5.44
N GLY A 416 -12.76 -13.53 -6.22
CA GLY A 416 -12.90 -12.16 -6.72
C GLY A 416 -13.78 -11.30 -5.82
N VAL A 417 -14.86 -10.72 -6.37
CA VAL A 417 -15.78 -9.77 -5.68
C VAL A 417 -16.39 -10.30 -4.38
N TYR A 418 -16.52 -11.62 -4.23
CA TYR A 418 -17.05 -12.25 -3.01
C TYR A 418 -16.01 -12.36 -1.88
N ARG A 419 -14.70 -12.29 -2.19
CA ARG A 419 -13.60 -12.33 -1.22
C ARG A 419 -13.23 -10.92 -0.78
N TRP A 420 -13.59 -10.55 0.45
CA TRP A 420 -13.32 -9.22 1.00
C TRP A 420 -11.82 -8.84 0.96
N ALA A 421 -10.92 -9.82 1.08
CA ALA A 421 -9.48 -9.60 1.05
C ALA A 421 -8.99 -9.20 -0.35
N THR A 422 -9.55 -9.77 -1.43
CA THR A 422 -9.26 -9.33 -2.81
C THR A 422 -9.76 -7.90 -3.03
N VAL A 423 -10.99 -7.58 -2.59
CA VAL A 423 -11.53 -6.20 -2.67
C VAL A 423 -10.68 -5.20 -1.85
N MET A 424 -10.05 -5.64 -0.77
CA MET A 424 -9.09 -4.84 -0.01
C MET A 424 -7.74 -4.71 -0.71
N GLN A 425 -7.19 -5.79 -1.27
CA GLN A 425 -5.94 -5.81 -2.06
C GLN A 425 -6.00 -4.75 -3.18
N GLU A 426 -7.03 -4.82 -4.02
CA GLU A 426 -7.18 -3.92 -5.15
C GLU A 426 -7.37 -2.44 -4.73
N ALA A 427 -8.10 -2.21 -3.64
CA ALA A 427 -8.25 -0.86 -3.08
C ALA A 427 -6.98 -0.34 -2.40
N LEU A 428 -6.07 -1.21 -1.96
CA LEU A 428 -4.79 -0.84 -1.35
C LEU A 428 -3.70 -0.54 -2.41
N HIS A 429 -3.76 -1.16 -3.58
CA HIS A 429 -2.97 -0.74 -4.75
C HIS A 429 -3.26 0.72 -5.15
N ASN A 430 -4.52 1.16 -5.07
CA ASN A 430 -4.88 2.57 -5.30
C ASN A 430 -4.14 3.56 -4.35
N TYR A 431 -3.70 3.10 -3.17
CA TYR A 431 -2.89 3.85 -2.19
C TYR A 431 -1.39 3.54 -2.21
N GLY A 432 -0.92 2.72 -3.15
CA GLY A 432 0.51 2.47 -3.35
C GLY A 432 1.12 1.29 -2.59
N LEU A 433 0.30 0.41 -1.99
CA LEU A 433 0.81 -0.88 -1.56
C LEU A 433 0.99 -1.82 -2.75
N TRP A 434 2.04 -2.64 -2.69
CA TRP A 434 2.32 -3.72 -3.63
C TRP A 434 1.96 -5.07 -3.02
N HIS A 435 2.01 -6.13 -3.82
CA HIS A 435 1.82 -7.48 -3.33
C HIS A 435 2.86 -7.83 -2.25
N SER A 436 2.47 -8.64 -1.27
CA SER A 436 3.34 -9.10 -0.19
C SER A 436 3.98 -10.44 -0.53
N TRP A 437 5.25 -10.59 -0.16
CA TRP A 437 6.15 -11.64 -0.63
C TRP A 437 6.39 -12.70 0.45
N GLN A 438 6.72 -13.91 0.04
CA GLN A 438 7.23 -14.94 0.96
C GLN A 438 8.23 -15.84 0.24
N ASN A 439 9.38 -16.10 0.85
CA ASN A 439 10.45 -16.95 0.31
C ASN A 439 10.94 -16.52 -1.11
N GLY A 440 10.88 -15.22 -1.43
CA GLY A 440 11.23 -14.69 -2.75
C GLY A 440 10.15 -14.79 -3.83
N TYR A 441 8.94 -15.26 -3.47
CA TYR A 441 7.78 -15.32 -4.37
C TYR A 441 6.74 -14.26 -4.02
N GLU A 442 6.19 -13.62 -5.04
CA GLU A 442 5.06 -12.69 -4.95
C GLU A 442 3.78 -13.41 -4.49
N TYR A 443 2.83 -12.65 -3.91
CA TYR A 443 1.54 -13.12 -3.37
C TYR A 443 1.58 -14.20 -2.28
N ASN A 444 2.71 -14.88 -2.05
CA ASN A 444 2.82 -16.05 -1.18
C ASN A 444 2.87 -15.73 0.33
N ASP A 445 2.72 -14.47 0.74
CA ASP A 445 2.44 -14.12 2.13
C ASP A 445 0.95 -14.31 2.45
N PHE A 446 0.62 -15.42 3.14
CA PHE A 446 -0.74 -15.70 3.60
C PHE A 446 -1.07 -15.02 4.94
N SER A 447 -0.25 -14.08 5.42
CA SER A 447 -0.50 -13.28 6.63
C SER A 447 -1.06 -11.87 6.39
N THR A 448 -1.36 -11.52 5.14
CA THR A 448 -1.94 -10.23 4.73
C THR A 448 -2.83 -10.38 3.50
N ALA A 449 -3.84 -9.50 3.38
CA ALA A 449 -4.63 -9.30 2.17
C ALA A 449 -3.84 -8.71 0.99
N MET A 450 -2.61 -8.21 1.19
CA MET A 450 -1.70 -7.89 0.09
C MET A 450 -1.02 -9.14 -0.51
N GLY A 451 -1.19 -10.30 0.11
CA GLY A 451 -0.93 -11.59 -0.50
C GLY A 451 -2.19 -12.46 -0.46
N ARG A 452 -2.01 -13.77 -0.52
CA ARG A 452 -3.11 -14.74 -0.58
C ARG A 452 -3.77 -15.00 0.78
N GLY A 453 -3.57 -14.13 1.78
CA GLY A 453 -4.11 -14.25 3.13
C GLY A 453 -5.47 -13.58 3.32
N ASP A 454 -6.39 -14.24 4.01
CA ASP A 454 -7.63 -13.62 4.51
C ASP A 454 -7.37 -12.97 5.88
N ALA A 455 -6.48 -11.97 5.91
CA ALA A 455 -5.96 -11.36 7.12
C ALA A 455 -5.73 -9.84 6.98
N CYS A 456 -5.56 -9.13 8.09
CA CYS A 456 -5.14 -7.72 8.08
C CYS A 456 -3.85 -7.48 7.29
N PRO A 457 -3.68 -6.30 6.66
CA PRO A 457 -2.37 -5.82 6.24
C PRO A 457 -1.33 -5.95 7.35
N ASN A 458 -0.10 -6.33 6.98
CA ASN A 458 0.97 -6.58 7.94
C ASN A 458 1.55 -5.27 8.52
N ALA A 459 2.44 -5.40 9.50
CA ALA A 459 3.04 -4.27 10.21
C ALA A 459 3.74 -3.24 9.31
N ALA A 460 4.40 -3.70 8.24
CA ALA A 460 5.07 -2.82 7.29
C ALA A 460 4.06 -2.05 6.42
N GLU A 461 2.96 -2.68 6.05
CA GLU A 461 1.87 -2.11 5.26
C GLU A 461 1.08 -1.06 6.07
N ILE A 462 0.63 -1.40 7.29
CA ILE A 462 -0.08 -0.45 8.16
C ILE A 462 0.83 0.68 8.67
N SER A 463 2.14 0.46 8.82
CA SER A 463 3.10 1.53 9.09
C SER A 463 3.26 2.45 7.86
N ARG A 464 3.38 1.87 6.66
CA ARG A 464 3.57 2.61 5.41
C ARG A 464 2.39 3.52 5.07
N LEU A 465 1.17 3.08 5.37
CA LEU A 465 -0.06 3.85 5.22
C LEU A 465 -0.32 4.86 6.36
N GLY A 466 0.56 4.91 7.37
CA GLY A 466 0.34 5.75 8.57
C GLY A 466 -0.86 5.30 9.42
N TRP A 467 -1.26 4.03 9.30
CA TRP A 467 -2.44 3.48 9.97
C TRP A 467 -2.17 3.09 11.43
N ALA A 468 -1.01 2.48 11.67
CA ALA A 468 -0.54 2.10 13.00
C ALA A 468 0.62 2.97 13.50
N THR A 469 0.90 2.92 14.79
CA THR A 469 2.10 3.51 15.42
C THR A 469 2.95 2.41 16.09
N PRO A 470 4.28 2.56 16.12
CA PRO A 470 5.15 1.57 16.75
C PRO A 470 5.06 1.67 18.27
N ALA A 471 5.38 0.59 18.99
CA ALA A 471 5.45 0.63 20.45
C ALA A 471 6.45 1.71 20.93
N TYR A 472 6.28 2.19 22.17
CA TYR A 472 7.17 3.20 22.73
C TYR A 472 8.64 2.75 22.71
N GLY A 473 9.51 3.53 22.07
CA GLY A 473 10.92 3.17 21.84
C GLY A 473 11.16 2.13 20.71
N GLY A 474 10.11 1.68 20.03
CA GLY A 474 10.16 0.64 18.98
C GLY A 474 10.15 1.15 17.53
N ALA A 475 10.22 2.47 17.30
CA ALA A 475 10.12 3.09 15.97
C ALA A 475 11.38 2.94 15.09
N ALA A 476 12.53 2.82 15.75
CA ALA A 476 13.85 2.65 15.16
C ALA A 476 14.73 1.93 16.19
N ILE A 477 14.72 0.60 16.19
CA ILE A 477 15.57 -0.22 17.05
C ILE A 477 16.88 -0.46 16.31
N ASP A 478 17.86 0.39 16.56
CA ASP A 478 19.18 0.42 15.92
C ASP A 478 20.32 0.28 16.96
N SER A 479 21.57 0.52 16.56
CA SER A 479 22.73 0.50 17.45
C SER A 479 22.69 1.56 18.57
N SER A 480 21.89 2.62 18.44
CA SER A 480 21.67 3.62 19.49
C SER A 480 20.65 3.17 20.55
N VAL A 481 19.77 2.23 20.20
CA VAL A 481 18.83 1.58 21.13
C VAL A 481 19.46 0.31 21.74
N LEU A 482 20.19 -0.45 20.93
CA LEU A 482 20.93 -1.68 21.27
C LEU A 482 22.43 -1.37 21.45
N THR A 483 22.74 -0.40 22.31
CA THR A 483 24.08 0.18 22.54
C THR A 483 25.14 -0.82 23.00
N GLN A 484 24.73 -1.94 23.61
CA GLN A 484 25.62 -3.00 24.09
C GLN A 484 25.13 -4.34 23.55
N PRO A 485 25.96 -5.06 22.76
CA PRO A 485 25.71 -6.46 22.40
C PRO A 485 25.53 -7.32 23.66
N GLY A 486 24.72 -8.37 23.55
CA GLY A 486 24.30 -9.21 24.67
C GLY A 486 23.21 -8.58 25.57
N VAL A 487 22.95 -7.27 25.48
CA VAL A 487 21.91 -6.60 26.29
C VAL A 487 20.58 -6.58 25.54
N SER A 488 19.56 -7.19 26.14
CA SER A 488 18.19 -7.23 25.61
C SER A 488 17.40 -5.94 25.89
N ARG A 489 16.62 -5.48 24.91
CA ARG A 489 15.45 -4.61 25.13
C ARG A 489 14.16 -5.43 25.16
N SER A 490 13.17 -4.93 25.88
CA SER A 490 11.90 -5.63 26.14
C SER A 490 10.71 -4.70 25.91
N PHE A 491 9.68 -5.20 25.25
CA PHE A 491 8.46 -4.49 24.88
C PHE A 491 7.24 -5.34 25.26
N SER A 492 6.08 -4.69 25.47
CA SER A 492 4.78 -5.37 25.53
C SER A 492 4.00 -4.97 24.28
N LEU A 493 3.67 -5.94 23.44
CA LEU A 493 3.18 -5.72 22.09
C LEU A 493 1.75 -6.28 21.96
N PRO A 494 0.71 -5.43 21.81
CA PRO A 494 -0.66 -5.89 21.62
C PRO A 494 -0.82 -6.51 20.23
N ALA A 495 -1.72 -7.49 20.09
CA ALA A 495 -2.08 -8.02 18.78
C ALA A 495 -2.70 -6.93 17.89
N THR A 496 -2.39 -6.96 16.59
CA THR A 496 -2.79 -5.91 15.63
C THR A 496 -4.31 -5.67 15.54
N TYR A 497 -5.14 -6.66 15.86
CA TYR A 497 -6.61 -6.50 15.85
C TYR A 497 -7.14 -5.67 17.04
N ILE A 498 -6.35 -5.46 18.10
CA ILE A 498 -6.76 -4.77 19.33
C ILE A 498 -6.74 -3.25 19.14
N THR A 499 -5.69 -2.74 18.50
CA THR A 499 -5.41 -1.31 18.37
C THR A 499 -4.41 -1.07 17.24
N GLY A 500 -4.47 0.11 16.62
CA GLY A 500 -3.40 0.61 15.74
C GLY A 500 -2.22 1.17 16.51
N ASP A 501 -2.42 1.58 17.76
CA ASP A 501 -1.39 2.26 18.54
C ASP A 501 -0.46 1.28 19.28
N GLY A 502 0.84 1.45 19.06
CA GLY A 502 1.88 0.69 19.72
C GLY A 502 1.99 -0.78 19.31
N ASN A 503 1.43 -1.19 18.17
CA ASN A 503 1.20 -2.61 17.84
C ASN A 503 2.33 -3.33 17.08
N TYR A 504 3.38 -2.60 16.67
CA TYR A 504 4.56 -3.16 16.01
C TYR A 504 5.89 -2.61 16.56
N LEU A 505 6.98 -3.32 16.26
CA LEU A 505 8.37 -2.86 16.43
C LEU A 505 9.05 -2.81 15.06
N ARG A 506 9.98 -1.87 14.88
CA ARG A 506 10.74 -1.67 13.64
C ARG A 506 12.24 -1.65 13.95
N VAL A 507 12.96 -2.67 13.51
CA VAL A 507 14.41 -2.84 13.71
C VAL A 507 15.15 -2.34 12.48
N LEU A 508 16.13 -1.47 12.72
CA LEU A 508 17.06 -0.90 11.74
C LEU A 508 18.45 -1.47 12.08
N PRO A 509 18.85 -2.63 11.53
CA PRO A 509 20.11 -3.28 11.86
C PRO A 509 21.32 -2.58 11.18
N ASP A 510 21.50 -1.30 11.53
CA ASP A 510 22.54 -0.37 11.07
C ASP A 510 23.99 -0.85 11.33
N TRP A 511 24.14 -1.76 12.28
CA TRP A 511 25.40 -2.44 12.59
C TRP A 511 25.86 -3.44 11.51
N LEU A 512 25.00 -3.82 10.57
CA LEU A 512 25.37 -4.72 9.48
C LEU A 512 26.14 -3.97 8.39
N PRO A 513 27.15 -4.58 7.74
CA PRO A 513 27.89 -3.97 6.64
C PRO A 513 27.00 -3.49 5.47
N THR A 514 25.81 -4.05 5.29
CA THR A 514 24.83 -3.60 4.29
C THR A 514 24.36 -2.16 4.53
N TYR A 515 24.34 -1.65 5.76
CA TYR A 515 23.94 -0.25 6.01
C TYR A 515 25.05 0.77 5.70
N SER A 516 26.32 0.34 5.69
CA SER A 516 27.48 1.20 5.47
C SER A 516 28.19 1.01 4.13
N LEU A 517 28.02 -0.16 3.48
CA LEU A 517 28.72 -0.52 2.24
C LEU A 517 27.78 -0.65 1.03
N ASP A 518 26.58 -1.21 1.20
CA ASP A 518 25.58 -1.35 0.13
C ASP A 518 24.14 -1.28 0.67
N SER A 519 23.64 -0.05 0.82
CA SER A 519 22.28 0.22 1.29
C SER A 519 21.17 -0.29 0.36
N SER A 520 21.47 -0.73 -0.87
CA SER A 520 20.46 -1.24 -1.81
C SER A 520 19.91 -2.61 -1.38
N VAL A 521 20.74 -3.44 -0.73
CA VAL A 521 20.38 -4.76 -0.20
C VAL A 521 19.99 -4.74 1.28
N ALA A 522 20.18 -3.61 1.97
CA ALA A 522 19.84 -3.45 3.39
C ALA A 522 18.33 -3.66 3.66
N LYS A 523 18.00 -4.31 4.79
CA LYS A 523 16.62 -4.64 5.19
C LYS A 523 16.29 -4.11 6.58
N ASN A 524 15.11 -3.54 6.72
CA ASN A 524 14.46 -3.28 8.02
C ASN A 524 13.56 -4.48 8.38
N LEU A 525 13.41 -4.74 9.68
CA LEU A 525 12.50 -5.77 10.18
C LEU A 525 11.29 -5.14 10.86
N TYR A 526 10.08 -5.52 10.46
CA TYR A 526 8.84 -5.20 11.16
C TYR A 526 8.35 -6.42 11.93
N LEU A 527 8.08 -6.26 13.23
CA LEU A 527 7.66 -7.32 14.15
C LEU A 527 6.29 -6.95 14.73
N ALA A 528 5.30 -7.83 14.62
CA ALA A 528 3.97 -7.62 15.21
C ALA A 528 3.30 -8.91 15.68
N VAL A 529 2.50 -8.80 16.73
CA VAL A 529 1.72 -9.93 17.27
C VAL A 529 0.46 -10.11 16.43
N ARG A 530 0.23 -11.33 15.95
CA ARG A 530 -0.97 -11.68 15.18
C ARG A 530 -1.71 -12.82 15.86
N VAL A 531 -3.01 -12.65 16.04
CA VAL A 531 -3.92 -13.53 16.82
C VAL A 531 -5.20 -13.69 16.00
N PRO A 532 -5.78 -14.91 15.88
CA PRO A 532 -6.87 -15.16 14.95
C PRO A 532 -8.22 -14.71 15.53
N LYS A 533 -8.41 -13.39 15.64
CA LYS A 533 -9.58 -12.73 16.22
C LYS A 533 -10.01 -11.55 15.35
N ALA A 534 -11.32 -11.28 15.32
CA ALA A 534 -11.97 -10.21 14.55
C ALA A 534 -11.48 -10.15 13.09
N SER A 535 -10.60 -9.20 12.78
CA SER A 535 -10.01 -8.95 11.46
C SER A 535 -9.10 -10.08 10.97
N ASP A 536 -8.43 -10.78 11.89
CA ASP A 536 -7.49 -11.88 11.59
C ASP A 536 -8.12 -13.27 11.80
N ALA A 537 -9.45 -13.38 11.90
CA ALA A 537 -10.14 -14.63 12.27
C ALA A 537 -9.86 -15.84 11.35
N LEU A 538 -9.40 -15.63 10.11
CA LEU A 538 -9.03 -16.69 9.15
C LEU A 538 -7.50 -16.87 9.00
N LEU A 539 -6.71 -16.22 9.84
CA LEU A 539 -5.24 -16.27 9.80
C LEU A 539 -4.72 -17.69 10.08
N GLY A 540 -3.95 -18.26 9.14
CA GLY A 540 -3.46 -19.63 9.22
C GLY A 540 -2.51 -19.90 10.39
N SER A 541 -2.42 -21.16 10.83
CA SER A 541 -1.63 -21.61 12.00
C SER A 541 -0.11 -21.40 11.88
N GLN A 542 0.41 -21.14 10.68
CA GLN A 542 1.78 -20.66 10.49
C GLN A 542 2.00 -19.27 11.13
N TYR A 543 0.96 -18.44 11.18
CA TYR A 543 1.01 -17.01 11.50
C TYR A 543 0.21 -16.64 12.76
N ALA A 544 -0.79 -17.43 13.13
CA ALA A 544 -1.71 -17.16 14.23
C ALA A 544 -1.12 -17.50 15.62
N ASN A 545 -1.41 -16.64 16.60
CA ASN A 545 -0.93 -16.68 17.99
C ASN A 545 0.60 -16.57 18.12
N LYS A 546 1.22 -15.73 17.27
CA LYS A 546 2.67 -15.60 17.13
C LYS A 546 3.11 -14.15 16.97
N LEU A 547 4.39 -13.91 17.24
CA LEU A 547 5.12 -12.76 16.74
C LEU A 547 5.49 -13.05 15.27
N ASN A 548 4.89 -12.33 14.33
CA ASN A 548 5.22 -12.43 12.90
C ASN A 548 6.24 -11.36 12.52
N MET A 549 7.06 -11.67 11.53
CA MET A 549 8.20 -10.86 11.12
C MET A 549 8.25 -10.70 9.60
N HIS A 550 8.39 -9.44 9.19
CA HIS A 550 8.43 -8.99 7.80
C HIS A 550 9.72 -8.21 7.52
N GLU A 551 10.37 -8.50 6.39
CA GLU A 551 11.49 -7.75 5.83
C GLU A 551 10.99 -6.67 4.86
N VAL A 552 11.67 -5.52 4.81
CA VAL A 552 11.39 -4.43 3.86
C VAL A 552 12.71 -3.82 3.40
N ASN A 553 12.85 -3.40 2.13
CA ASN A 553 14.04 -2.68 1.68
C ASN A 553 14.23 -1.37 2.49
N ALA A 554 15.38 -1.25 3.17
CA ALA A 554 15.67 -0.13 4.07
C ALA A 554 15.79 1.21 3.33
N THR A 555 16.33 1.22 2.12
CA THR A 555 16.41 2.42 1.25
C THR A 555 15.02 2.90 0.82
N MET A 556 14.02 2.02 0.82
CA MET A 556 12.62 2.31 0.47
C MET A 556 11.73 2.53 1.72
N ASP A 557 12.32 2.58 2.92
CA ASP A 557 11.62 2.58 4.20
C ASP A 557 12.15 3.64 5.19
N ASN A 558 13.45 3.91 5.18
CA ASN A 558 14.05 4.91 6.07
C ASN A 558 13.65 6.33 5.65
N GLY A 559 12.77 6.95 6.45
CA GLY A 559 12.26 8.30 6.22
C GLY A 559 11.14 8.41 5.18
N TYR A 560 10.61 7.29 4.67
CA TYR A 560 9.60 7.22 3.61
C TYR A 560 9.85 8.20 2.44
N PRO A 561 10.99 8.07 1.73
CA PRO A 561 11.34 8.96 0.64
C PRO A 561 10.29 8.94 -0.48
N THR A 562 9.88 10.12 -0.96
CA THR A 562 8.85 10.29 -1.99
C THR A 562 9.20 9.64 -3.32
N THR A 563 10.49 9.42 -3.62
CA THR A 563 10.91 8.63 -4.79
C THR A 563 10.35 7.21 -4.73
N TYR A 564 10.40 6.54 -3.57
CA TYR A 564 9.87 5.18 -3.42
C TYR A 564 8.43 5.17 -2.89
N GLN A 565 7.62 6.16 -3.28
CA GLN A 565 6.26 6.29 -2.77
C GLN A 565 5.34 5.15 -3.25
N PHE A 566 5.55 4.69 -4.48
CA PHE A 566 4.70 3.76 -5.22
C PHE A 566 5.46 2.59 -5.87
N SER A 567 6.68 2.32 -5.42
CA SER A 567 7.57 1.27 -5.95
C SER A 567 7.44 -0.01 -5.11
N ASP A 568 7.70 -1.20 -5.68
CA ASP A 568 7.64 -2.42 -4.88
C ASP A 568 8.78 -2.50 -3.85
N ARG A 569 8.40 -2.36 -2.59
CA ARG A 569 9.28 -2.32 -1.41
C ARG A 569 9.78 -3.71 -1.00
N LYS A 570 9.29 -4.76 -1.69
CA LYS A 570 9.48 -6.20 -1.43
C LYS A 570 9.25 -6.52 0.05
N ILE A 571 8.08 -6.10 0.55
CA ILE A 571 7.59 -6.45 1.89
C ILE A 571 7.43 -7.97 1.92
N SER A 572 8.23 -8.68 2.72
CA SER A 572 8.28 -10.14 2.70
C SER A 572 8.11 -10.74 4.09
N PHE A 573 7.12 -11.62 4.27
CA PHE A 573 7.14 -12.52 5.43
C PHE A 573 8.35 -13.45 5.33
N PHE A 574 9.01 -13.70 6.47
CA PHE A 574 10.13 -14.64 6.55
C PHE A 574 10.18 -15.46 7.85
N LYS A 575 9.54 -15.00 8.94
CA LYS A 575 9.57 -15.70 10.22
C LYS A 575 8.32 -15.47 11.07
N SER A 576 7.94 -16.48 11.82
CA SER A 576 7.06 -16.34 12.98
C SER A 576 7.64 -17.07 14.20
N ILE A 577 7.30 -16.59 15.39
CA ILE A 577 7.79 -17.13 16.67
C ILE A 577 6.59 -17.31 17.63
N THR A 578 6.40 -18.53 18.13
CA THR A 578 5.39 -18.86 19.14
C THR A 578 5.81 -18.32 20.52
N SER A 579 4.84 -17.93 21.34
CA SER A 579 5.07 -17.56 22.76
C SER A 579 5.90 -18.61 23.52
N LEU A 580 6.72 -18.13 24.45
CA LEU A 580 7.75 -18.90 25.18
C LEU A 580 8.81 -19.53 24.26
N SER A 581 9.18 -18.85 23.17
CA SER A 581 10.22 -19.29 22.23
C SER A 581 11.04 -18.13 21.65
N MET A 582 12.07 -18.45 20.87
CA MET A 582 12.98 -17.48 20.28
C MET A 582 13.48 -17.90 18.90
N ALA A 583 13.93 -16.94 18.10
CA ALA A 583 14.62 -17.15 16.84
C ALA A 583 15.95 -16.38 16.83
N ASN A 584 17.03 -17.08 16.49
CA ASN A 584 18.30 -16.46 16.14
C ASN A 584 18.28 -16.15 14.65
N LEU A 585 18.39 -14.86 14.32
CA LEU A 585 18.34 -14.32 12.98
C LEU A 585 19.78 -14.00 12.56
N THR A 586 20.51 -15.05 12.15
CA THR A 586 21.97 -15.00 11.91
C THR A 586 22.37 -13.89 10.93
N ASN A 587 21.61 -13.71 9.84
CA ASN A 587 21.83 -12.66 8.84
C ASN A 587 21.73 -11.22 9.41
N TYR A 588 21.14 -11.07 10.60
CA TYR A 588 20.89 -9.80 11.27
C TYR A 588 21.71 -9.61 12.57
N GLN A 589 22.51 -10.60 12.96
CA GLN A 589 23.20 -10.64 14.27
C GLN A 589 22.24 -10.37 15.45
N LEU A 590 21.02 -10.90 15.35
CA LEU A 590 19.89 -10.55 16.22
C LEU A 590 19.23 -11.82 16.80
N SER A 591 18.93 -11.80 18.08
CA SER A 591 18.10 -12.78 18.77
C SER A 591 16.77 -12.13 19.15
N VAL A 592 15.67 -12.68 18.66
CA VAL A 592 14.31 -12.17 18.88
C VAL A 592 13.49 -13.21 19.63
N TYR A 593 12.76 -12.77 20.65
CA TYR A 593 12.09 -13.64 21.61
C TYR A 593 10.61 -13.29 21.67
N ALA A 594 9.76 -14.31 21.51
CA ALA A 594 8.35 -14.26 21.83
C ALA A 594 8.21 -14.81 23.26
N GLY A 595 8.08 -13.91 24.24
CA GLY A 595 7.99 -14.23 25.66
C GLY A 595 6.60 -14.73 26.07
N SER A 596 6.26 -14.49 27.33
CA SER A 596 4.95 -14.78 27.91
C SER A 596 3.90 -13.76 27.46
N TRP A 597 2.63 -14.13 27.54
CA TRP A 597 1.52 -13.18 27.38
C TRP A 597 1.44 -12.30 28.63
N ALA A 598 1.71 -11.00 28.48
CA ALA A 598 1.65 -10.02 29.56
C ALA A 598 0.21 -9.79 30.04
N SER A 599 -0.73 -9.87 29.10
CA SER A 599 -2.18 -9.91 29.29
C SER A 599 -2.81 -10.62 28.09
N THR A 600 -4.13 -10.78 28.10
CA THR A 600 -4.91 -11.28 26.97
C THR A 600 -4.45 -10.64 25.66
N ASP A 601 -3.97 -11.48 24.73
CA ASP A 601 -3.54 -11.11 23.37
C ASP A 601 -2.46 -10.00 23.30
N THR A 602 -1.69 -9.79 24.38
CA THR A 602 -0.53 -8.88 24.43
C THR A 602 0.72 -9.64 24.83
N LEU A 603 1.69 -9.73 23.92
CA LEU A 603 2.88 -10.57 24.06
C LEU A 603 4.08 -9.75 24.59
N ARG A 604 4.91 -10.35 25.44
CA ARG A 604 6.25 -9.82 25.71
C ARG A 604 7.16 -10.11 24.53
N VAL A 605 7.80 -9.08 24.01
CA VAL A 605 8.75 -9.20 22.90
C VAL A 605 10.11 -8.70 23.36
N HIS A 606 11.12 -9.54 23.28
CA HIS A 606 12.49 -9.16 23.61
C HIS A 606 13.37 -9.21 22.36
N ILE A 607 14.36 -8.33 22.30
CA ILE A 607 15.27 -8.18 21.17
C ILE A 607 16.67 -7.95 21.74
N CYS A 608 17.65 -8.75 21.32
CA CYS A 608 19.04 -8.62 21.70
C CYS A 608 19.95 -8.75 20.47
N ARG A 609 20.89 -7.83 20.31
CA ARG A 609 21.95 -7.87 19.29
C ARG A 609 23.18 -8.60 19.85
N TRP A 610 23.89 -9.32 19.00
CA TRP A 610 25.20 -9.93 19.31
C TRP A 610 26.25 -9.53 18.26
N ILE A 611 27.52 -9.92 18.45
CA ILE A 611 28.61 -9.70 17.48
C ILE A 611 29.08 -11.03 16.88
N ALA A 612 29.49 -11.99 17.70
CA ALA A 612 30.10 -13.25 17.27
C ALA A 612 29.11 -14.43 17.34
N SER A 613 28.24 -14.47 18.35
CA SER A 613 27.31 -15.59 18.54
C SER A 613 26.04 -15.23 19.34
N PRO A 614 24.89 -15.89 19.08
CA PRO A 614 23.68 -15.72 19.87
C PRO A 614 23.79 -16.00 21.38
N SER A 615 24.81 -16.75 21.83
CA SER A 615 25.07 -17.03 23.25
C SER A 615 25.58 -15.82 24.04
N GLU A 616 25.89 -14.70 23.38
CA GLU A 616 26.07 -13.40 24.05
C GLU A 616 24.75 -12.88 24.66
N CYS A 617 23.62 -13.26 24.08
CA CYS A 617 22.30 -12.82 24.51
C CYS A 617 21.70 -13.73 25.60
N PRO A 618 20.93 -13.17 26.56
CA PRO A 618 20.36 -13.93 27.67
C PRO A 618 19.38 -15.01 27.22
N SER A 619 19.22 -16.06 28.03
CA SER A 619 18.16 -17.05 27.82
C SER A 619 16.77 -16.45 28.05
N LEU A 620 15.75 -16.97 27.37
CA LEU A 620 14.37 -16.55 27.61
C LEU A 620 13.93 -16.79 29.07
N SER A 621 14.46 -17.82 29.71
CA SER A 621 14.25 -18.12 31.13
C SER A 621 14.86 -17.08 32.09
N ALA A 622 15.84 -16.28 31.66
CA ALA A 622 16.33 -15.13 32.42
C ALA A 622 15.46 -13.87 32.17
N LEU A 623 14.98 -13.69 30.93
CA LEU A 623 14.13 -12.55 30.54
C LEU A 623 12.71 -12.60 31.12
N GLU A 624 12.16 -13.79 31.34
CA GLU A 624 10.83 -13.97 31.94
C GLU A 624 10.84 -14.05 33.48
N GLN A 625 12.00 -13.96 34.13
CA GLN A 625 12.04 -13.81 35.58
C GLN A 625 11.42 -12.46 35.96
N ARG A 626 10.28 -12.50 36.66
CA ARG A 626 9.77 -11.33 37.36
C ARG A 626 10.84 -10.89 38.38
N PRO A 627 11.05 -9.58 38.57
CA PRO A 627 11.74 -9.09 39.75
C PRO A 627 11.11 -9.74 40.98
N GLY A 628 11.95 -10.31 41.86
CA GLY A 628 11.46 -10.91 43.08
C GLY A 628 10.63 -9.90 43.87
N LEU A 629 9.51 -10.35 44.45
CA LEU A 629 8.82 -9.54 45.46
C LEU A 629 9.87 -9.12 46.51
N PRO A 630 9.95 -7.83 46.88
CA PRO A 630 10.90 -7.39 47.89
C PRO A 630 10.71 -8.24 49.13
N THR A 631 11.80 -8.86 49.63
CA THR A 631 11.73 -9.78 50.76
C THR A 631 11.03 -9.08 51.91
N ALA A 632 9.95 -9.68 52.39
CA ALA A 632 9.18 -9.13 53.51
C ALA A 632 10.15 -8.81 54.66
N PRO A 633 10.04 -7.63 55.30
CA PRO A 633 10.89 -7.29 56.43
C PRO A 633 10.86 -8.43 57.47
N PRO A 634 12.00 -8.78 58.08
CA PRO A 634 12.01 -9.81 59.12
C PRO A 634 11.00 -9.43 60.20
N SER A 635 10.17 -10.40 60.59
CA SER A 635 9.16 -10.16 61.62
C SER A 635 9.84 -9.82 62.95
N PRO A 636 9.31 -8.84 63.71
CA PRO A 636 9.91 -8.36 64.95
C PRO A 636 9.79 -9.36 66.11
#